data_AF-V8ND80-F1
#
_entry.id   AF-V8ND80-F1
#
_cell.length_a   1.000
_cell.length_b   1.000
_cell.length_c   1.000
_cell.angle_alpha   90.00
_cell.angle_beta   90.00
_cell.angle_gamma   90.00
#
_symmetry.space_group_name_H-M   'P 1'
#
loop_
_entity.id
_entity.type
_entity.pdbx_description
1 polymer ?
#
loop_
_entity_poly.entity_id
_entity_poly.type
_entity_poly.pdbx_seq_one_letter_code
_entity_poly.pdbx_strand_id
1 'polypeptide(L)'
;VKCQSPSTPNGRVSGVLLATYTYQNKIIIECNPGYTLLGSSLIKCDADSRWKPSVPRCDKEKSLEDRLDIIEKKLDLILHILQLTRDR
;
A
#
# COMPACT_ATOMS: atom_id res chain seq x y z
N VAL A 1 -1.19 -27.87 -5.48
CA VAL A 1 -1.44 -26.43 -5.27
C VAL A 1 -0.40 -25.88 -4.31
N LYS A 2 0.43 -24.93 -4.76
CA LYS A 2 1.48 -24.30 -3.93
C LYS A 2 1.54 -22.80 -4.23
N CYS A 3 1.26 -21.97 -3.25
CA CYS A 3 1.42 -20.53 -3.33
C CYS A 3 2.82 -20.13 -2.85
N GLN A 4 3.48 -19.25 -3.60
CA GLN A 4 4.75 -18.66 -3.15
C GLN A 4 4.52 -17.68 -1.99
N SER A 5 5.56 -17.41 -1.22
CA SER A 5 5.52 -16.35 -0.21
C SER A 5 4.99 -15.04 -0.84
N PRO A 6 4.03 -14.36 -0.19
CA PRO A 6 3.50 -13.11 -0.73
C PRO A 6 4.58 -12.02 -0.67
N SER A 7 4.71 -11.26 -1.76
CA SER A 7 5.47 -10.01 -1.74
C SER A 7 4.59 -8.90 -1.20
N THR A 8 4.92 -8.37 -0.02
CA THR A 8 4.20 -7.25 0.61
C THR A 8 5.20 -6.17 1.04
N PRO A 9 5.61 -5.27 0.14
CA PRO A 9 6.47 -4.15 0.50
C PRO A 9 5.85 -3.36 1.66
N ASN A 10 6.68 -2.96 2.63
CA ASN A 10 6.24 -2.24 3.84
C ASN A 10 5.20 -2.97 4.70
N GLY A 11 5.15 -4.29 4.60
CA GLY A 11 4.38 -5.14 5.49
C GLY A 11 5.10 -6.44 5.79
N ARG A 12 4.42 -7.32 6.52
CA ARG A 12 4.91 -8.64 6.91
C ARG A 12 3.75 -9.61 7.08
N VAL A 13 4.06 -10.90 7.06
CA VAL A 13 3.16 -11.93 7.59
C VAL A 13 3.19 -11.83 9.12
N SER A 14 2.03 -11.78 9.77
CA SER A 14 1.87 -11.66 11.24
C SER A 14 2.46 -12.87 12.02
N GLY A 15 2.75 -13.96 11.32
CA GLY A 15 3.37 -15.17 11.87
C GLY A 15 4.59 -15.63 11.08
N VAL A 16 4.78 -16.95 11.01
CA VAL A 16 5.95 -17.54 10.33
C VAL A 16 5.85 -17.35 8.82
N LEU A 17 6.86 -16.70 8.26
CA LEU A 17 7.05 -16.62 6.81
C LEU A 17 7.64 -17.93 6.30
N LEU A 18 6.92 -18.60 5.41
CA LEU A 18 7.36 -19.82 4.73
C LEU A 18 7.67 -19.51 3.27
N ALA A 19 8.61 -20.23 2.68
CA ALA A 19 8.91 -20.12 1.25
C ALA A 19 7.70 -20.48 0.37
N THR A 20 6.90 -21.46 0.80
CA THR A 20 5.68 -21.89 0.10
C THR A 20 4.56 -22.26 1.06
N TYR A 21 3.33 -22.08 0.62
CA TYR A 21 2.10 -22.41 1.33
C TYR A 21 1.24 -23.36 0.48
N THR A 22 0.44 -24.20 1.12
CA THR A 22 -0.41 -25.21 0.46
C THR A 22 -1.87 -24.78 0.44
N TYR A 23 -2.69 -25.46 -0.37
CA TYR A 23 -4.12 -25.17 -0.51
C TYR A 23 -4.82 -24.99 0.84
N GLN A 24 -5.70 -23.99 0.93
CA GLN A 24 -6.45 -23.60 2.12
C GLN A 24 -5.61 -23.06 3.29
N ASN A 25 -4.27 -23.01 3.20
CA ASN A 25 -3.48 -22.25 4.17
C ASN A 25 -3.89 -20.78 4.13
N LYS A 26 -4.06 -20.20 5.32
CA LYS A 26 -4.42 -18.80 5.52
C LYS A 26 -3.28 -18.10 6.22
N ILE A 27 -3.03 -16.86 5.81
CA ILE A 27 -2.05 -15.98 6.45
C ILE A 27 -2.64 -14.60 6.64
N ILE A 28 -2.15 -13.91 7.67
CA ILE A 28 -2.52 -12.54 7.97
C ILE A 28 -1.35 -11.64 7.56
N ILE A 29 -1.63 -10.61 6.76
CA ILE A 29 -0.70 -9.56 6.41
C ILE A 29 -0.94 -8.34 7.30
N GLU A 30 0.16 -7.82 7.85
CA GLU A 30 0.22 -6.59 8.63
C GLU A 30 1.12 -5.59 7.94
N CYS A 31 0.73 -4.31 7.93
CA CYS A 31 1.60 -3.24 7.47
C CYS A 31 2.54 -2.80 8.58
N ASN A 32 3.73 -2.33 8.19
CA ASN A 32 4.67 -1.70 9.09
C ASN A 32 4.09 -0.39 9.65
N PRO A 33 4.58 0.11 10.80
CA PRO A 33 4.14 1.39 11.33
C PRO A 33 4.23 2.53 10.30
N GLY A 34 3.18 3.36 10.22
CA GLY A 34 3.07 4.45 9.24
C GLY A 34 2.52 4.06 7.87
N TYR A 35 2.16 2.78 7.68
CA TYR A 35 1.53 2.28 6.45
C TYR A 35 0.11 1.76 6.73
N THR A 36 -0.79 2.05 5.80
CA THR A 36 -2.18 1.61 5.81
C THR A 36 -2.37 0.39 4.91
N LEU A 37 -3.09 -0.61 5.40
CA LEU A 37 -3.43 -1.80 4.65
C LEU A 37 -4.55 -1.52 3.63
N LEU A 38 -4.26 -1.77 2.36
CA LEU A 38 -5.20 -1.68 1.25
C LEU A 38 -5.54 -3.08 0.73
N GLY A 39 -6.74 -3.56 1.09
CA GLY A 39 -7.24 -4.89 0.74
C GLY A 39 -7.62 -5.71 1.97
N SER A 40 -7.67 -7.03 1.82
CA SER A 40 -7.96 -7.93 2.94
C SER A 40 -6.67 -8.32 3.68
N SER A 41 -6.69 -8.24 5.00
CA SER A 41 -5.58 -8.71 5.84
C SER A 41 -5.44 -10.23 5.81
N LEU A 42 -6.56 -10.95 5.65
CA LEU A 42 -6.59 -12.41 5.63
C LEU A 42 -6.68 -12.93 4.18
N ILE A 43 -5.62 -13.58 3.72
CA ILE A 43 -5.56 -14.19 2.39
C ILE A 43 -5.35 -15.69 2.49
N LYS A 44 -5.84 -16.42 1.49
CA LYS A 44 -5.83 -17.90 1.44
C LYS A 44 -5.18 -18.39 0.16
N CYS A 45 -4.38 -19.44 0.24
CA CYS A 45 -3.88 -20.12 -0.95
C CYS A 45 -5.01 -20.93 -1.61
N ASP A 46 -5.43 -20.51 -2.80
CA ASP A 46 -6.55 -21.11 -3.53
C ASP A 46 -6.09 -22.17 -4.55
N ALA A 47 -7.04 -22.92 -5.12
CA ALA A 47 -6.77 -24.09 -5.95
C ALA A 47 -5.94 -23.79 -7.22
N ASP A 48 -5.97 -22.55 -7.70
CA ASP A 48 -5.18 -22.05 -8.84
C ASP A 48 -3.74 -21.62 -8.45
N SER A 49 -3.30 -21.96 -7.23
CA SER A 49 -2.00 -21.59 -6.66
C SER A 49 -1.79 -20.07 -6.55
N ARG A 50 -2.90 -19.32 -6.40
CA ARG A 50 -2.89 -17.88 -6.15
C ARG A 50 -3.45 -17.56 -4.77
N TRP A 51 -3.02 -16.43 -4.22
CA TRP A 51 -3.61 -15.87 -3.01
C TRP A 51 -4.97 -15.25 -3.32
N LYS A 52 -5.98 -15.61 -2.53
CA LYS A 52 -7.34 -15.03 -2.61
C LYS A 52 -7.87 -14.61 -1.23
N PRO A 53 -8.33 -13.36 -1.06
CA PRO A 53 -8.15 -12.23 -1.99
C PRO A 53 -6.68 -11.99 -2.35
N SER A 54 -6.42 -11.19 -3.39
CA SER A 54 -5.04 -10.88 -3.80
C SER A 54 -4.24 -10.31 -2.63
N VAL A 55 -2.92 -10.52 -2.65
CA VAL A 55 -2.02 -9.96 -1.63
C VAL A 55 -2.29 -8.45 -1.47
N PRO A 56 -2.59 -7.97 -0.25
CA PRO A 56 -2.90 -6.55 -0.02
C PRO A 56 -1.65 -5.67 -0.22
N ARG A 57 -1.87 -4.37 -0.39
CA ARG A 57 -0.78 -3.38 -0.46
C ARG A 57 -0.68 -2.61 0.85
N CYS A 58 0.52 -2.19 1.19
CA CYS A 58 0.78 -1.28 2.30
C CYS A 58 1.28 0.05 1.74
N ASP A 59 0.42 1.07 1.77
CA ASP A 59 0.74 2.42 1.29
C ASP A 59 0.93 3.36 2.49
N LYS A 60 1.82 4.34 2.37
CA LYS A 60 1.99 5.33 3.44
C LYS A 60 0.67 6.06 3.69
N GLU A 61 0.32 6.19 4.95
CA GLU A 61 -0.76 7.10 5.32
C GLU A 61 -0.33 8.51 4.91
N LYS A 62 -1.15 9.19 4.10
CA LYS A 62 -0.86 10.59 3.75
C LYS A 62 -0.95 11.40 5.02
N SER A 63 0.19 11.90 5.49
CA SER A 63 0.21 12.71 6.70
C SER A 63 -0.47 14.05 6.45
N LEU A 64 -0.89 14.71 7.55
CA LEU A 64 -1.40 16.08 7.46
C LEU A 64 -0.31 17.04 6.95
N GLU A 65 0.96 16.75 7.24
CA GLU A 65 2.13 17.46 6.71
C GLU A 65 2.25 17.29 5.19
N ASP A 66 2.07 16.08 4.65
CA ASP A 66 2.04 15.85 3.19
C ASP A 66 0.89 16.62 2.53
N ARG A 67 -0.24 16.77 3.23
CA ARG A 67 -1.38 17.57 2.73
C ARG A 67 -1.07 19.07 2.74
N LEU A 68 -0.39 19.56 3.77
CA LEU A 68 0.05 20.96 3.86
C LEU A 68 1.07 21.28 2.77
N ASP A 69 2.06 20.41 2.53
CA ASP A 69 3.03 20.54 1.43
C ASP A 69 2.33 20.61 0.05
N ILE A 70 1.29 19.79 -0.18
CA ILE A 70 0.48 19.87 -1.41
C ILE A 70 -0.26 21.20 -1.52
N ILE A 71 -0.76 21.75 -0.41
CA ILE A 71 -1.48 23.03 -0.39
C ILE A 71 -0.51 24.19 -0.66
N GLU A 72 0.66 24.19 -0.01
CA GLU A 72 1.70 25.19 -0.20
C GLU A 72 2.18 25.20 -1.66
N LYS A 73 2.48 24.02 -2.23
CA LYS A 73 2.85 23.90 -3.65
C LYS A 73 1.75 24.39 -4.61
N LYS A 74 0.49 24.12 -4.29
CA LYS A 74 -0.65 24.64 -5.07
C LYS A 74 -0.76 26.16 -4.96
N LEU A 75 -0.53 26.72 -3.77
CA LEU A 75 -0.55 28.16 -3.55
C LEU A 75 0.58 28.84 -4.32
N ASP A 76 1.80 28.28 -4.28
CA ASP A 76 2.95 28.77 -5.05
C ASP A 76 2.68 28.76 -6.56
N LEU A 77 2.08 27.68 -7.08
CA LEU A 77 1.68 27.59 -8.48
C LEU A 77 0.65 28.67 -8.84
N ILE A 78 -0.35 28.89 -7.99
CA ILE A 78 -1.37 29.94 -8.21
C ILE A 78 -0.70 31.32 -8.21
N LEU A 79 0.16 31.61 -7.24
CA LEU A 79 0.89 32.88 -7.17
C LEU A 79 1.76 33.10 -8.42
N HIS A 80 2.45 32.05 -8.88
CA HIS A 80 3.24 32.09 -10.10
C HIS A 80 2.37 32.37 -11.34
N ILE A 81 1.22 31.69 -11.49
CA ILE A 81 0.28 31.95 -12.59
C ILE A 81 -0.23 33.39 -12.55
N LEU A 82 -0.57 33.92 -11.37
CA LEU A 82 -1.04 35.30 -11.22
C LEU A 82 0.02 36.32 -11.66
N GLN A 83 1.28 36.06 -11.37
CA GLN A 83 2.40 36.88 -11.86
C GLN A 83 2.50 36.80 -13.40
N LEU A 84 2.41 35.61 -13.98
CA LEU A 84 2.43 35.42 -15.45
C LEU A 84 1.24 36.09 -16.17
N THR A 85 0.08 36.21 -15.51
CA THR A 85 -1.09 36.93 -16.05
C THR A 85 -1.03 38.44 -15.82
N ARG A 86 -0.12 38.91 -14.96
CA ARG A 86 0.07 40.35 -14.66
C ARG A 86 1.10 40.99 -15.61
N ASP A 87 2.06 40.21 -16.11
CA ASP A 87 3.09 40.65 -17.06
C ASP A 87 2.67 40.52 -18.54
N ARG A 88 1.37 40.27 -18.82
CA ARG A 88 0.75 40.27 -20.15
C ARG A 88 -0.25 41.41 -20.27
#